data_AF-T0LTH0-F1
#
_entry.id   AF-T0LTH0-F1
#
_cell.length_a   1.000
_cell.length_b   1.000
_cell.length_c   1.000
_cell.angle_alpha   90.00
_cell.angle_beta   90.00
_cell.angle_gamma   90.00
#
_symmetry.space_group_name_H-M   'P 1'
#
loop_
_entity.id
_entity.type
_entity.pdbx_description
1 polymer ?
#
loop_
_entity_poly.entity_id
_entity_poly.type
_entity_poly.pdbx_seq_one_letter_code
_entity_poly.pdbx_strand_id
1 'polypeptide(L)'
;MQDTWKNYQFYLYVVLFAIGAVFLLITVNDLVTRNDAIIKSGLSLLSTGNWEYWIFAVSLVVAFTFFYLSLKIATQTKRFEDLISSDSKYTFVKNIKELQKLARDLGPRYGQQLNQAMEKWKIR
;
A
#
# COMPACT_ATOMS: atom_id res chain seq x y z
N MET A 1 20.50 -3.60 -9.79
CA MET A 1 19.59 -4.63 -9.21
C MET A 1 18.74 -4.13 -8.03
N GLN A 2 18.98 -2.95 -7.44
CA GLN A 2 18.14 -2.40 -6.37
C GLN A 2 16.81 -1.75 -6.83
N ASP A 3 16.66 -1.45 -8.13
CA ASP A 3 15.53 -0.65 -8.63
C ASP A 3 14.22 -1.45 -8.83
N THR A 4 14.29 -2.76 -8.99
CA THR A 4 13.10 -3.60 -9.25
C THR A 4 12.21 -3.78 -8.02
N TRP A 5 12.77 -3.75 -6.80
CA TRP A 5 12.02 -4.04 -5.57
C TRP A 5 10.96 -2.99 -5.25
N LYS A 6 11.28 -1.71 -5.50
CA LYS A 6 10.36 -0.59 -5.24
C LYS A 6 9.10 -0.64 -6.12
N ASN A 7 9.22 -1.14 -7.35
CA ASN A 7 8.08 -1.27 -8.25
C ASN A 7 7.02 -2.27 -7.73
N TYR A 8 7.44 -3.31 -7.00
CA TYR A 8 6.52 -4.33 -6.47
C TYR A 8 6.11 -4.09 -5.02
N GLN A 9 6.72 -3.11 -4.34
CA GLN A 9 6.47 -2.83 -2.92
C GLN A 9 4.99 -2.55 -2.63
N PHE A 10 4.31 -1.78 -3.48
CA PHE A 10 2.87 -1.55 -3.36
C PHE A 10 2.07 -2.86 -3.45
N TYR A 11 2.33 -3.67 -4.48
CA TYR A 11 1.63 -4.95 -4.67
C TYR A 11 1.87 -5.91 -3.50
N LEU A 12 3.09 -5.98 -2.98
CA LEU A 12 3.42 -6.78 -1.80
C LEU A 12 2.65 -6.32 -0.57
N TYR A 13 2.56 -5.00 -0.34
CA TYR A 13 1.81 -4.45 0.79
C TYR A 13 0.32 -4.73 0.68
N VAL A 14 -0.26 -4.63 -0.52
CA VAL A 14 -1.66 -4.96 -0.76
C VAL A 14 -1.92 -6.45 -0.53
N VAL A 15 -1.03 -7.34 -0.98
CA VAL A 15 -1.17 -8.79 -0.75
C VAL A 15 -1.07 -9.13 0.74
N LEU A 16 -0.09 -8.56 1.46
CA LEU A 16 0.07 -8.79 2.89
C LEU A 16 -1.10 -8.20 3.69
N PHE A 17 -1.62 -7.05 3.29
CA PHE A 17 -2.86 -6.49 3.83
C PHE A 17 -4.04 -7.45 3.60
N ALA A 18 -4.22 -7.97 2.39
CA ALA A 18 -5.31 -8.89 2.07
C ALA A 18 -5.24 -10.17 2.91
N ILE A 19 -4.05 -10.75 3.08
CA ILE A 19 -3.85 -11.91 3.95
C ILE A 19 -4.24 -11.57 5.40
N GLY A 20 -3.70 -10.48 5.95
CA GLY A 20 -4.02 -10.04 7.31
C GLY A 20 -5.52 -9.76 7.50
N ALA A 21 -6.15 -9.13 6.51
CA ALA A 21 -7.58 -8.83 6.53
C ALA A 21 -8.44 -10.10 6.50
N VAL A 22 -8.07 -11.11 5.71
CA VAL A 22 -8.79 -12.40 5.68
C VAL A 22 -8.71 -13.10 7.03
N PHE A 23 -7.51 -13.20 7.63
CA PHE A 23 -7.37 -13.79 8.97
C PHE A 23 -8.12 -13.00 10.03
N LEU A 24 -8.13 -11.67 9.93
CA LEU A 24 -8.91 -10.82 10.82
C LEU A 24 -10.42 -11.09 10.68
N LEU A 25 -10.94 -11.23 9.46
CA LEU A 25 -12.35 -11.54 9.25
C LEU A 25 -12.74 -12.90 9.82
N ILE A 26 -11.90 -13.92 9.64
CA ILE A 26 -12.13 -15.26 10.20
C ILE A 26 -12.15 -15.20 11.74
N THR A 27 -11.12 -14.60 12.34
CA THR A 27 -11.02 -14.50 13.82
C THR A 27 -12.08 -13.57 14.44
N VAL A 28 -12.51 -12.51 13.75
CA VAL A 28 -13.65 -11.70 14.19
C VAL A 28 -14.94 -12.50 14.13
N ASN A 29 -15.14 -13.29 13.08
CA ASN A 29 -16.30 -14.16 13.00
C ASN A 29 -16.31 -15.18 14.14
N ASP A 30 -15.18 -15.83 14.41
CA ASP A 30 -15.09 -16.86 15.44
C ASP A 30 -15.23 -16.29 16.87
N LEU A 31 -14.59 -15.14 17.17
CA LEU A 31 -14.60 -14.55 18.52
C LEU A 31 -15.87 -13.73 18.82
N VAL A 32 -16.34 -12.93 17.86
CA VAL A 32 -17.35 -11.89 18.10
C VAL A 32 -18.69 -12.27 17.50
N THR A 33 -18.75 -12.57 16.20
CA THR A 33 -20.02 -12.76 15.48
C THR A 33 -20.63 -14.14 15.70
N ARG A 34 -19.79 -15.17 15.85
CA ARG A 34 -20.14 -16.58 16.03
C ARG A 34 -21.16 -17.07 15.00
N ASN A 35 -20.95 -16.77 13.73
CA ASN A 35 -21.86 -17.21 12.67
C ASN A 35 -21.70 -18.70 12.38
N ASP A 36 -22.73 -19.48 12.71
CA ASP A 36 -22.76 -20.94 12.52
C ASP A 36 -22.54 -21.39 11.07
N ALA A 37 -22.98 -20.62 10.07
CA ALA A 37 -22.81 -20.99 8.67
C ALA A 37 -21.32 -20.98 8.25
N ILE A 38 -20.56 -20.02 8.77
CA ILE A 38 -19.12 -19.90 8.50
C ILE A 38 -18.37 -20.97 9.30
N ILE A 39 -18.73 -21.17 10.57
CA ILE A 39 -18.12 -22.20 11.42
C ILE A 39 -18.28 -23.60 10.81
N LYS A 40 -19.49 -23.95 10.35
CA LYS A 40 -19.78 -25.26 9.73
C LYS A 40 -19.15 -25.44 8.36
N SER A 41 -18.73 -24.37 7.69
CA SER A 41 -18.05 -24.45 6.38
C SER A 41 -16.57 -24.84 6.48
N GLY A 42 -16.02 -24.96 7.69
CA GLY A 42 -14.61 -25.28 7.92
C GLY A 42 -13.68 -24.08 7.85
N LEU A 43 -14.21 -22.88 7.62
CA LEU A 43 -13.50 -21.60 7.68
C LEU A 43 -13.51 -21.02 9.10
N SER A 44 -13.09 -21.84 10.07
CA SER A 44 -13.01 -21.47 11.47
C SER A 44 -11.70 -21.94 12.09
N LEU A 45 -11.16 -21.10 12.96
CA LEU A 45 -9.95 -21.34 13.73
C LEU A 45 -10.25 -21.74 15.18
N LEU A 46 -11.52 -21.95 15.55
CA LEU A 46 -11.94 -22.35 16.91
C LEU A 46 -11.21 -23.60 17.42
N SER A 47 -10.83 -24.53 16.53
CA SER A 47 -10.09 -25.74 16.88
C SER A 47 -8.66 -25.46 17.39
N THR A 48 -8.13 -24.25 17.17
CA THR A 48 -6.81 -23.83 17.65
C THR A 48 -6.85 -23.30 19.10
N GLY A 49 -8.03 -23.18 19.69
CA GLY A 49 -8.21 -22.76 21.09
C GLY A 49 -7.62 -21.38 21.37
N ASN A 50 -6.82 -21.25 22.43
CA ASN A 50 -6.27 -19.96 22.85
C ASN A 50 -5.32 -19.31 21.83
N TRP A 51 -4.83 -20.05 20.84
CA TRP A 51 -4.00 -19.47 19.76
C TRP A 51 -4.77 -18.50 18.88
N GLU A 52 -6.09 -18.62 18.80
CA GLU A 52 -6.94 -17.76 18.01
C GLU A 52 -6.83 -16.28 18.42
N TYR A 53 -6.72 -15.99 19.73
CA TYR A 53 -6.53 -14.63 20.23
C TYR A 53 -5.20 -14.01 19.77
N TRP A 54 -4.14 -14.81 19.71
CA TRP A 54 -2.84 -14.36 19.19
C TRP A 54 -2.90 -14.13 17.68
N ILE A 55 -3.58 -15.01 16.94
CA ILE A 55 -3.81 -14.83 15.49
C ILE A 55 -4.61 -13.55 15.24
N PHE A 56 -5.65 -13.29 16.02
CA PHE A 56 -6.43 -12.04 15.94
C PHE A 56 -5.53 -10.82 16.18
N ALA A 57 -4.74 -10.82 17.27
CA ALA A 57 -3.87 -9.71 17.61
C ALA A 57 -2.82 -9.43 16.52
N VAL A 58 -2.16 -10.48 16.00
CA VAL A 58 -1.19 -10.35 14.91
C VAL A 58 -1.86 -9.87 13.62
N SER A 59 -3.00 -10.43 13.27
CA SER A 59 -3.76 -10.05 12.06
C SER A 59 -4.18 -8.60 12.11
N LEU A 60 -4.57 -8.11 13.29
CA LEU A 60 -4.90 -6.71 13.53
C LEU A 60 -3.68 -5.80 13.28
N VAL A 61 -2.53 -6.09 13.89
CA VAL A 61 -1.30 -5.31 13.69
C VAL A 61 -0.87 -5.31 12.22
N VAL A 62 -0.89 -6.48 11.57
CA VAL A 62 -0.53 -6.64 10.16
C VAL A 62 -1.49 -5.84 9.27
N ALA A 63 -2.81 -6.02 9.45
CA ALA A 63 -3.81 -5.33 8.65
C ALA A 63 -3.67 -3.81 8.79
N PHE A 64 -3.57 -3.27 10.01
CA PHE A 64 -3.42 -1.82 10.19
C PHE A 64 -2.10 -1.29 9.60
N THR A 65 -0.99 -2.01 9.78
CA THR A 65 0.32 -1.59 9.26
C THR A 65 0.32 -1.53 7.75
N PHE A 66 -0.10 -2.60 7.08
CA PHE A 66 -0.09 -2.65 5.62
C PHE A 66 -1.19 -1.79 4.99
N PHE A 67 -2.32 -1.60 5.67
CA PHE A 67 -3.32 -0.61 5.27
C PHE A 67 -2.74 0.80 5.26
N TYR A 68 -2.08 1.20 6.36
CA TYR A 68 -1.43 2.51 6.45
C TYR A 68 -0.36 2.71 5.37
N LEU A 69 0.50 1.72 5.16
CA LEU A 69 1.55 1.78 4.14
C LEU A 69 0.96 1.90 2.73
N SER A 70 -0.13 1.17 2.44
CA SER A 70 -0.81 1.23 1.15
C SER A 70 -1.42 2.61 0.91
N LEU A 71 -2.08 3.20 1.91
CA LEU A 71 -2.62 4.56 1.81
C LEU A 71 -1.53 5.62 1.62
N LYS A 72 -0.39 5.46 2.30
CA LYS A 72 0.76 6.36 2.15
C LYS A 72 1.27 6.36 0.71
N ILE A 73 1.49 5.19 0.13
CA ILE A 73 1.95 5.07 -1.27
C ILE A 73 0.89 5.64 -2.22
N ALA A 74 -0.38 5.29 -2.05
CA ALA A 74 -1.47 5.81 -2.90
C ALA A 74 -1.54 7.35 -2.86
N THR A 75 -1.37 7.95 -1.69
CA THR A 75 -1.35 9.41 -1.54
C THR A 75 -0.14 10.04 -2.21
N GLN A 76 1.04 9.43 -2.09
CA GLN A 76 2.27 9.90 -2.74
C GLN A 76 2.15 9.80 -4.28
N THR A 77 1.59 8.71 -4.79
CA THR A 77 1.31 8.53 -6.22
C THR A 77 0.37 9.61 -6.73
N LYS A 78 -0.75 9.84 -6.05
CA LYS A 78 -1.71 10.87 -6.43
C LYS A 78 -1.08 12.26 -6.46
N ARG A 79 -0.30 12.62 -5.42
CA ARG A 79 0.42 13.90 -5.40
C ARG A 79 1.44 14.03 -6.52
N PHE A 80 2.14 12.95 -6.86
CA PHE A 80 3.07 12.97 -7.97
C PHE A 80 2.35 13.24 -9.29
N GLU A 81 1.24 12.53 -9.53
CA GLU A 81 0.40 12.71 -10.72
C GLU A 81 -0.15 14.15 -10.81
N ASP A 82 -0.69 14.68 -9.72
CA ASP A 82 -1.23 16.05 -9.67
C ASP A 82 -0.15 17.11 -10.00
N LEU A 83 1.09 16.90 -9.52
CA LEU A 83 2.19 17.83 -9.72
C LEU A 83 2.83 17.71 -11.12
N ILE A 84 2.95 16.49 -11.65
CA ILE A 84 3.56 16.27 -12.97
C ILE A 84 2.63 16.63 -14.13
N SER A 85 1.31 16.52 -13.92
CA SER A 85 0.30 16.91 -14.92
C SER A 85 0.03 18.41 -14.97
N SER A 86 0.74 19.23 -14.18
CA SER A 86 0.53 20.68 -14.18
C SER A 86 0.93 21.30 -15.52
N ASP A 87 0.00 22.05 -16.14
CA ASP A 87 0.24 22.75 -17.41
C ASP A 87 1.17 23.96 -17.30
N SER A 88 1.50 24.38 -16.07
CA SER A 88 2.35 25.55 -15.84
C SER A 88 3.80 25.15 -15.54
N LYS A 89 4.73 25.59 -16.40
CA LYS A 89 6.18 25.46 -16.18
C LYS A 89 6.61 26.00 -14.81
N TYR A 90 6.03 27.14 -14.39
CA TYR A 90 6.36 27.74 -13.10
C TYR A 90 5.99 26.82 -11.94
N THR A 91 4.78 26.25 -11.97
CA THR A 91 4.31 25.31 -10.95
C THR A 91 5.15 24.05 -10.93
N PHE A 92 5.53 23.53 -12.10
CA PHE A 92 6.42 22.37 -12.20
C PHE A 92 7.80 22.64 -11.60
N VAL A 93 8.46 23.73 -12.00
CA VAL A 93 9.80 24.12 -11.49
C VAL A 93 9.77 24.37 -10.00
N LYS A 94 8.73 25.06 -9.49
CA LYS A 94 8.57 25.34 -8.06
C LYS A 94 8.51 24.05 -7.22
N ASN A 95 7.88 23.00 -7.75
CA ASN A 95 7.69 21.72 -7.06
C ASN A 95 8.70 20.65 -7.47
N ILE A 96 9.75 20.98 -8.23
CA ILE A 96 10.69 19.99 -8.79
C ILE A 96 11.38 19.15 -7.71
N LYS A 97 11.74 19.75 -6.57
CA LYS A 97 12.36 19.03 -5.45
C LYS A 97 11.42 18.01 -4.82
N GLU A 98 10.14 18.35 -4.71
CA GLU A 98 9.11 17.44 -4.20
C GLU A 98 8.87 16.31 -5.20
N LEU A 99 8.74 16.61 -6.50
CA LEU A 99 8.63 15.63 -7.56
C LEU A 99 9.82 14.66 -7.59
N GLN A 100 11.06 15.13 -7.44
CA GLN A 100 12.25 14.28 -7.36
C GLN A 100 12.23 13.37 -6.14
N LYS A 101 11.79 13.88 -4.99
CA LYS A 101 11.65 13.08 -3.76
C LYS A 101 10.57 12.01 -3.94
N LEU A 102 9.39 12.39 -4.44
CA LEU A 102 8.29 11.47 -4.72
C LEU A 102 8.70 10.40 -5.73
N ALA A 103 9.36 10.78 -6.83
CA ALA A 103 9.87 9.83 -7.82
C ALA A 103 10.86 8.83 -7.21
N ARG A 104 11.77 9.29 -6.35
CA ARG A 104 12.74 8.42 -5.67
C ARG A 104 12.07 7.46 -4.68
N ASP A 105 11.05 7.92 -3.98
CA ASP A 105 10.31 7.14 -3.00
C ASP A 105 9.42 6.09 -3.68
N LEU A 106 8.71 6.48 -4.75
CA LEU A 106 7.77 5.63 -5.49
C LEU A 106 8.46 4.63 -6.43
N GLY A 107 9.64 4.97 -6.96
CA GLY A 107 10.47 4.04 -7.73
C GLY A 107 10.84 4.52 -9.14
N PRO A 108 11.63 3.71 -9.86
CA PRO A 108 12.29 4.10 -11.11
C PRO A 108 11.31 4.51 -12.23
N ARG A 109 10.11 3.91 -12.28
CA ARG A 109 9.08 4.28 -13.27
C ARG A 109 8.67 5.75 -13.15
N TYR A 110 8.49 6.25 -11.93
CA TYR A 110 8.15 7.64 -11.67
C TYR A 110 9.35 8.56 -11.94
N GLY A 111 10.57 8.08 -11.72
CA GLY A 111 11.79 8.75 -12.15
C GLY A 111 11.85 8.96 -13.66
N GLN A 112 11.49 7.95 -14.46
CA GLN A 112 11.43 8.07 -15.93
C GLN A 112 10.37 9.09 -16.37
N GLN A 113 9.18 9.07 -15.77
CA GLN A 113 8.13 10.05 -16.06
C GLN A 113 8.59 11.47 -15.72
N LEU A 114 9.25 11.67 -14.58
CA LEU A 114 9.79 12.96 -14.19
C LEU A 114 10.85 13.45 -15.20
N ASN A 115 11.75 12.57 -15.65
CA ASN A 115 12.76 12.92 -16.64
C ASN A 115 12.13 13.35 -17.97
N GLN A 116 11.11 12.63 -18.45
CA GLN A 116 10.37 13.02 -19.66
C GLN A 116 9.70 14.39 -19.50
N ALA A 117 9.13 14.68 -18.33
CA ALA A 117 8.56 15.99 -18.03
C ALA A 117 9.63 17.09 -17.96
N MET A 118 10.80 16.80 -17.37
CA MET A 118 11.94 17.73 -17.34
C MET A 118 12.46 18.04 -18.75
N GLU A 119 12.56 17.03 -19.62
CA GLU A 119 12.93 17.20 -21.03
C GLU A 119 11.91 18.07 -21.78
N LYS A 120 10.60 17.81 -21.61
CA LYS A 120 9.52 18.61 -22.20
C LYS A 120 9.67 20.10 -21.86
N TRP A 121 10.00 20.41 -20.62
CA TRP A 121 10.16 21.79 -20.14
C TRP A 121 11.56 22.38 -20.35
N LYS A 122 12.50 21.59 -20.90
CA LYS A 122 13.93 21.90 -21.08
C LYS A 122 14.62 22.31 -19.77
N ILE A 123 14.34 21.57 -18.70
CA ILE A 123 14.94 21.75 -17.38
C ILE A 123 16.05 20.70 -17.24
N ARG A 124 17.26 21.13 -16.86
CA ARG A 124 18.41 20.25 -16.60
C ARG A 124 18.40 19.74 -15.16
#